data_AF-A0A969EID4-F1
#
_entry.id   AF-A0A969EID4-F1
#
_cell.length_a   1.000
_cell.length_b   1.000
_cell.length_c   1.000
_cell.angle_alpha   90.00
_cell.angle_beta   90.00
_cell.angle_gamma   90.00
#
_symmetry.space_group_name_H-M   'P 1'
#
loop_
_entity.id
_entity.type
_entity.pdbx_description
1 polymer ?
#
loop_
_entity_poly.entity_id
_entity_poly.type
_entity_poly.pdbx_seq_one_letter_code
_entity_poly.pdbx_strand_id
1 'polypeptide(L)'
;MVLKLFKAVWFISLCAVMLNLLYTYASLPEVVAFEEVSSGVVVARDGLFYGVLLAVAMVNVLSFIMKKFYSSGEDFNTWLHGLIISLNIFFIVSISFIGLYNSGERFDYNRLGPLIFGSLILIVIWAASWPSYQLWRRLTDKAIVGNK
;
A
#
# COMPACT_ATOMS: atom_id res chain seq x y z
N MET A 1 10.48 0.50 -21.25
CA MET A 1 9.13 1.10 -21.43
C MET A 1 8.21 0.81 -20.24
N VAL A 2 8.21 -0.42 -19.75
CA VAL A 2 7.42 -0.86 -18.58
C VAL A 2 7.67 0.01 -17.34
N LEU A 3 8.93 0.42 -17.08
CA LEU A 3 9.22 1.31 -15.94
C LEU A 3 8.48 2.65 -16.00
N LYS A 4 8.29 3.23 -17.20
CA LYS A 4 7.55 4.50 -17.35
C LYS A 4 6.08 4.33 -16.98
N LEU A 5 5.48 3.21 -17.39
CA LEU A 5 4.10 2.87 -17.02
C LEU A 5 3.96 2.72 -15.50
N PHE A 6 4.85 1.95 -14.86
CA PHE A 6 4.82 1.76 -13.41
C PHE A 6 5.03 3.07 -12.64
N LYS A 7 5.88 3.98 -13.13
CA LYS A 7 6.00 5.33 -12.56
C LYS A 7 4.71 6.15 -12.69
N ALA A 8 4.04 6.09 -13.83
CA ALA A 8 2.78 6.80 -14.03
C ALA A 8 1.68 6.24 -13.12
N VAL A 9 1.51 4.91 -13.08
CA VAL A 9 0.52 4.25 -12.22
C VAL A 9 0.83 4.51 -10.75
N TRP A 10 2.11 4.49 -10.36
CA TRP A 10 2.53 4.88 -9.01
C TRP A 10 2.05 6.29 -8.65
N PHE A 11 2.33 7.28 -9.51
CA PHE A 11 1.91 8.65 -9.27
C PHE A 11 0.37 8.78 -9.19
N ILE A 12 -0.35 8.11 -10.09
CA ILE A 12 -1.82 8.09 -10.08
C ILE A 12 -2.35 7.45 -8.79
N SER A 13 -1.77 6.33 -8.35
CA SER A 13 -2.17 5.67 -7.10
C SER A 13 -1.93 6.55 -5.87
N LEU A 14 -0.84 7.33 -5.84
CA LEU A 14 -0.60 8.31 -4.78
C LEU A 14 -1.69 9.40 -4.81
N CYS A 15 -2.02 9.94 -5.99
CA CYS A 15 -3.09 10.91 -6.12
C CYS A 15 -4.44 10.34 -5.63
N ALA A 16 -4.74 9.08 -5.98
CA ALA A 16 -5.95 8.40 -5.52
C ALA A 16 -5.99 8.23 -4.00
N VAL A 17 -4.86 7.84 -3.36
CA VAL A 17 -4.75 7.78 -1.89
C VAL A 17 -4.99 9.16 -1.28
N MET A 18 -4.40 10.20 -1.83
CA MET A 18 -4.54 11.56 -1.32
C MET A 18 -5.98 12.06 -1.41
N LEU A 19 -6.65 11.83 -2.55
CA LEU A 19 -8.06 12.18 -2.72
C LEU A 19 -8.95 11.40 -1.75
N ASN A 20 -8.72 10.10 -1.59
CA ASN A 20 -9.47 9.28 -0.64
C ASN A 20 -9.25 9.72 0.81
N LEU A 21 -8.01 10.06 1.18
CA LEU A 21 -7.67 10.58 2.50
C LEU A 21 -8.38 11.90 2.80
N LEU A 22 -8.35 12.84 1.86
CA LEU A 22 -9.03 14.14 2.00
C LEU A 22 -10.55 13.98 2.08
N TYR A 23 -11.11 13.12 1.23
CA TYR A 23 -12.54 12.82 1.23
C TYR A 23 -12.97 12.22 2.57
N THR A 24 -12.28 11.17 3.03
CA THR A 24 -12.59 10.52 4.31
C THR A 24 -12.36 11.46 5.48
N TYR A 25 -11.31 12.29 5.46
CA TYR A 25 -11.09 13.29 6.50
C TYR A 25 -12.27 14.26 6.62
N ALA A 26 -12.80 14.74 5.49
CA ALA A 26 -13.94 15.63 5.47
C ALA A 26 -15.23 14.97 5.98
N SER A 27 -15.36 13.65 5.83
CA SER A 27 -16.54 12.90 6.29
C SER A 27 -16.46 12.41 7.74
N LEU A 28 -15.29 12.43 8.37
CA LEU A 28 -15.09 11.88 9.71
C LEU A 28 -15.56 12.84 10.83
N PRO A 29 -16.16 12.31 11.91
CA PRO A 29 -16.45 13.09 13.13
C PRO A 29 -15.15 13.53 13.82
N GLU A 30 -15.24 14.45 14.79
CA GLU A 30 -14.06 14.97 15.51
C GLU A 30 -13.23 13.87 16.21
N VAL A 31 -13.92 12.82 16.62
CA VAL A 31 -13.37 11.70 17.38
C VAL A 31 -13.66 10.40 16.62
N VAL A 32 -12.61 9.64 16.32
CA VAL A 32 -12.66 8.42 15.50
C VAL A 32 -12.49 7.20 16.42
N ALA A 33 -13.46 6.29 16.39
CA ALA A 33 -13.44 5.05 17.15
C ALA A 33 -12.92 3.88 16.31
N PHE A 34 -12.21 2.96 16.97
CA PHE A 34 -11.72 1.71 16.38
C PHE A 34 -12.41 0.47 16.95
N GLU A 35 -13.17 0.62 18.03
CA GLU A 35 -13.93 -0.45 18.69
C GLU A 35 -15.26 0.08 19.22
N GLU A 36 -16.29 -0.77 19.25
CA GLU A 36 -17.63 -0.43 19.79
C GLU A 36 -17.70 -0.45 21.32
N VAL A 37 -16.69 -1.00 22.01
CA VAL A 37 -16.71 -1.19 23.46
C VAL A 37 -16.43 0.14 24.17
N SER A 38 -17.10 0.37 25.31
CA SER A 38 -17.07 1.61 26.11
C SER A 38 -15.69 2.08 26.61
N SER A 39 -14.64 1.31 26.38
CA SER A 39 -13.23 1.64 26.68
C SER A 39 -12.33 1.58 25.44
N GLY A 40 -12.91 1.59 24.24
CA GLY A 40 -12.21 1.45 22.98
C GLY A 40 -11.18 2.55 22.77
N VAL A 41 -10.13 2.24 21.99
CA VAL A 41 -9.14 3.24 21.59
C VAL A 41 -9.82 4.25 20.68
N VAL A 42 -9.74 5.53 21.08
CA VAL A 42 -10.31 6.64 20.33
C VAL A 42 -9.21 7.63 19.99
N VAL A 43 -9.21 8.15 18.77
CA VAL A 43 -8.18 9.08 18.29
C VAL A 43 -8.85 10.31 17.70
N ALA A 44 -8.27 11.48 17.94
CA ALA A 44 -8.71 12.71 17.28
C ALA A 44 -8.58 12.55 15.76
N ARG A 45 -9.58 13.01 15.01
CA ARG A 45 -9.60 12.97 13.54
C ARG A 45 -8.32 13.52 12.91
N ASP A 46 -7.85 14.64 13.42
CA ASP A 46 -6.62 15.29 12.94
C ASP A 46 -5.39 14.42 13.20
N GLY A 47 -5.34 13.76 14.36
CA GLY A 47 -4.29 12.80 14.70
C GLY A 47 -4.24 11.62 13.72
N LEU A 48 -5.41 11.06 13.38
CA LEU A 48 -5.50 10.01 12.37
C LEU A 48 -5.06 10.52 11.00
N PHE A 49 -5.53 11.70 10.59
CA PHE A 49 -5.19 12.30 9.29
C PHE A 49 -3.68 12.49 9.14
N TYR A 50 -3.04 13.16 10.09
CA TYR A 50 -1.59 13.41 10.03
C TYR A 50 -0.77 12.13 10.18
N GLY A 51 -1.24 11.17 10.98
CA GLY A 51 -0.60 9.85 11.10
C GLY A 51 -0.61 9.08 9.77
N VAL A 52 -1.76 9.03 9.09
CA VAL A 52 -1.88 8.37 7.78
C VAL A 52 -1.12 9.14 6.70
N LEU A 53 -1.20 10.48 6.70
CA LEU A 53 -0.45 11.32 5.77
C LEU A 53 1.06 11.06 5.87
N LEU A 54 1.59 10.98 7.10
CA LEU A 54 2.99 10.67 7.34
C LEU A 54 3.35 9.27 6.84
N ALA A 55 2.53 8.26 7.13
CA ALA A 55 2.75 6.89 6.66
C ALA A 55 2.78 6.81 5.11
N VAL A 56 1.81 7.43 4.44
CA VAL A 56 1.74 7.50 2.97
C VAL A 56 2.96 8.21 2.40
N ALA A 57 3.37 9.33 3.00
CA ALA A 57 4.56 10.08 2.58
C ALA A 57 5.82 9.22 2.71
N MET A 58 6.04 8.55 3.85
CA MET A 58 7.20 7.69 4.07
C MET A 58 7.28 6.57 3.02
N VAL A 59 6.16 5.88 2.76
CA VAL A 59 6.10 4.79 1.78
C VAL A 59 6.40 5.29 0.36
N ASN A 60 5.87 6.44 -0.05
CA ASN A 60 6.06 6.95 -1.41
C ASN A 60 7.45 7.58 -1.62
N VAL A 61 8.02 8.18 -0.57
CA VAL A 61 9.39 8.70 -0.57
C VAL A 61 10.43 7.57 -0.65
N LEU A 62 10.10 6.36 -0.17
CA LEU A 62 10.99 5.20 -0.23
C LEU A 62 11.50 4.93 -1.66
N SER A 63 10.68 5.17 -2.70
CA SER A 63 11.11 5.02 -4.09
C SER A 63 12.29 5.91 -4.49
N PHE A 64 12.40 7.09 -3.89
CA PHE A 64 13.48 8.05 -4.14
C PHE A 64 14.71 7.72 -3.30
N ILE A 65 14.49 7.33 -2.03
CA ILE A 65 15.57 6.87 -1.15
C ILE A 65 16.28 5.67 -1.77
N MET A 66 15.54 4.64 -2.18
CA MET A 66 16.13 3.42 -2.73
C MET A 66 16.92 3.69 -4.02
N LYS A 67 16.45 4.59 -4.89
CA LYS A 67 17.21 5.02 -6.09
C LYS A 67 18.50 5.75 -5.74
N LYS A 68 18.53 6.50 -4.64
CA LYS A 68 19.70 7.25 -4.19
C LYS A 68 20.77 6.32 -3.61
N PHE A 69 20.37 5.31 -2.83
CA PHE A 69 21.29 4.40 -2.15
C PHE A 69 21.67 3.16 -2.96
N TYR A 70 20.83 2.72 -3.89
CA TYR A 70 21.09 1.55 -4.74
C TYR A 70 21.18 1.98 -6.20
N SER A 71 22.31 1.70 -6.85
CA SER A 71 22.43 1.68 -8.32
C SER A 71 21.59 0.51 -8.85
N SER A 72 20.29 0.73 -8.89
CA SER A 72 19.29 -0.31 -9.08
C SER A 72 18.90 -0.36 -10.54
N GLY A 73 18.95 -1.56 -11.12
CA GLY A 73 18.53 -1.80 -12.50
C GLY A 73 17.07 -1.43 -12.76
N GLU A 74 16.69 -1.33 -14.04
CA GLU A 74 15.30 -1.04 -14.45
C GLU A 74 14.29 -2.03 -13.83
N ASP A 75 14.68 -3.29 -13.69
CA ASP A 75 13.82 -4.36 -13.11
C ASP A 75 13.49 -4.13 -11.64
N PHE A 76 14.51 -3.84 -10.81
CA PHE A 76 14.30 -3.57 -9.39
C PHE A 76 13.42 -2.34 -9.17
N ASN A 77 13.69 -1.29 -9.96
CA ASN A 77 12.88 -0.09 -9.92
C ASN A 77 11.42 -0.39 -10.27
N THR A 78 11.18 -1.19 -11.31
CA THR A 78 9.82 -1.56 -11.72
C THR A 78 9.11 -2.33 -10.59
N TRP A 79 9.78 -3.31 -10.00
CA TRP A 79 9.26 -4.06 -8.85
C TRP A 79 8.91 -3.14 -7.67
N LEU A 80 9.81 -2.22 -7.30
CA LEU A 80 9.62 -1.31 -6.18
C LEU A 80 8.41 -0.39 -6.37
N HIS A 81 8.21 0.17 -7.57
CA HIS A 81 7.02 0.99 -7.83
C HIS A 81 5.75 0.13 -7.75
N GLY A 82 5.78 -1.11 -8.23
CA GLY A 82 4.65 -2.03 -8.08
C GLY A 82 4.31 -2.36 -6.62
N LEU A 83 5.33 -2.52 -5.77
CA LEU A 83 5.11 -2.72 -4.34
C LEU A 83 4.47 -1.48 -3.70
N ILE A 84 4.93 -0.28 -4.04
CA ILE A 84 4.36 0.97 -3.53
C ILE A 84 2.93 1.16 -4.02
N ILE A 85 2.61 0.82 -5.28
CA ILE A 85 1.24 0.83 -5.79
C ILE A 85 0.34 -0.10 -4.96
N SER A 86 0.83 -1.30 -4.63
CA SER A 86 0.07 -2.26 -3.82
C SER A 86 -0.18 -1.73 -2.40
N LEU A 87 0.80 -1.06 -1.80
CA LEU A 87 0.65 -0.37 -0.52
C LEU A 87 -0.34 0.80 -0.60
N ASN A 88 -0.31 1.58 -1.68
CA ASN A 88 -1.27 2.66 -1.91
C ASN A 88 -2.71 2.11 -2.02
N ILE A 89 -2.91 0.99 -2.70
CA ILE A 89 -4.22 0.31 -2.76
C ILE A 89 -4.67 -0.10 -1.35
N PHE A 90 -3.78 -0.69 -0.54
CA PHE A 90 -4.09 -1.03 0.84
C PHE A 90 -4.46 0.21 1.67
N PHE A 91 -3.72 1.32 1.55
CA PHE A 91 -4.08 2.57 2.22
C PHE A 91 -5.46 3.06 1.81
N ILE A 92 -5.81 3.01 0.53
CA ILE A 92 -7.17 3.36 0.06
C ILE A 92 -8.20 2.50 0.79
N VAL A 93 -8.04 1.17 0.77
CA VAL A 93 -8.95 0.23 1.40
C VAL A 93 -9.09 0.50 2.91
N SER A 94 -7.98 0.68 3.63
CA SER A 94 -7.98 0.94 5.07
C SER A 94 -8.63 2.27 5.42
N ILE A 95 -8.31 3.34 4.69
CA ILE A 95 -8.91 4.67 4.90
C ILE A 95 -10.41 4.62 4.65
N SER A 96 -10.85 3.99 3.55
CA SER A 96 -12.27 3.86 3.24
C SER A 96 -13.00 3.02 4.28
N PHE A 97 -12.37 1.95 4.80
CA PHE A 97 -12.91 1.16 5.90
C PHE A 97 -13.13 1.98 7.17
N ILE A 98 -12.14 2.79 7.58
CA ILE A 98 -12.28 3.67 8.76
C ILE A 98 -13.41 4.68 8.56
N GLY A 99 -13.52 5.26 7.36
CA GLY A 99 -14.60 6.17 6.99
C GLY A 99 -15.98 5.51 7.11
N LEU A 100 -16.14 4.30 6.55
CA LEU A 100 -17.39 3.55 6.63
C LEU A 100 -17.75 3.20 8.07
N TYR A 101 -16.78 2.72 8.85
CA TYR A 101 -16.99 2.34 10.25
C TYR A 101 -17.48 3.51 11.12
N ASN A 102 -17.02 4.73 10.83
CA ASN A 102 -17.36 5.94 11.60
C ASN A 102 -18.48 6.79 10.96
N SER A 103 -19.10 6.33 9.87
CA SER A 103 -20.14 7.08 9.14
C SER A 103 -21.50 7.14 9.84
N GLY A 104 -21.72 6.32 10.88
CA GLY A 104 -23.00 6.19 11.56
C GLY A 104 -24.05 5.36 10.81
N GLU A 105 -23.75 4.92 9.58
CA GLU A 105 -24.63 4.05 8.79
C GLU A 105 -24.38 2.57 9.11
N ARG A 106 -25.45 1.76 9.08
CA ARG A 106 -25.35 0.30 9.28
C ARG A 106 -24.90 -0.39 7.99
N PHE A 107 -23.59 -0.56 7.84
CA PHE A 107 -23.02 -1.31 6.72
C PHE A 107 -22.93 -2.82 6.99
N ASP A 108 -23.09 -3.63 5.94
CA ASP A 108 -22.82 -5.06 5.97
C ASP A 108 -21.32 -5.32 5.79
N TYR A 109 -20.61 -5.48 6.91
CA TYR A 109 -19.16 -5.69 6.93
C TYR A 109 -18.71 -7.05 6.38
N ASN A 110 -19.61 -8.02 6.18
CA ASN A 110 -19.25 -9.34 5.65
C ASN A 110 -18.63 -9.25 4.24
N ARG A 111 -19.01 -8.21 3.49
CA ARG A 111 -18.51 -8.00 2.11
C ARG A 111 -17.17 -7.26 2.05
N LEU A 112 -16.72 -6.67 3.16
CA LEU A 112 -15.47 -5.90 3.22
C LEU A 112 -14.24 -6.79 3.47
N GLY A 113 -14.43 -7.96 4.07
CA GLY A 113 -13.36 -8.92 4.33
C GLY A 113 -12.52 -9.24 3.08
N PRO A 114 -13.12 -9.67 1.95
CA PRO A 114 -12.38 -9.95 0.71
C PRO A 114 -11.56 -8.77 0.19
N LEU A 115 -12.03 -7.53 0.36
CA LEU A 115 -11.32 -6.32 -0.07
C LEU A 115 -10.05 -6.10 0.78
N ILE A 116 -10.19 -6.22 2.11
CA ILE A 116 -9.08 -6.09 3.06
C ILE A 116 -8.05 -7.20 2.85
N PHE A 117 -8.48 -8.46 2.89
CA PHE A 117 -7.59 -9.60 2.69
C PHE A 117 -6.97 -9.61 1.29
N GLY A 118 -7.73 -9.24 0.26
CA GLY A 118 -7.23 -9.14 -1.11
C GLY A 118 -6.09 -8.14 -1.24
N SER A 119 -6.22 -6.95 -0.63
CA SER A 119 -5.16 -5.94 -0.63
C SER A 119 -3.91 -6.38 0.14
N LEU A 120 -4.06 -7.09 1.26
CA LEU A 120 -2.95 -7.67 2.01
C LEU A 120 -2.23 -8.78 1.21
N ILE A 121 -2.99 -9.68 0.60
CA ILE A 121 -2.46 -10.76 -0.25
C ILE A 121 -1.68 -10.16 -1.42
N LEU A 122 -2.21 -9.10 -2.04
CA LEU A 122 -1.52 -8.39 -3.13
C LEU A 122 -0.15 -7.88 -2.68
N ILE A 123 -0.06 -7.25 -1.50
CA ILE A 123 1.23 -6.80 -0.95
C ILE A 123 2.19 -7.97 -0.76
N VAL A 124 1.73 -9.06 -0.15
CA VAL A 124 2.59 -10.23 0.15
C VAL A 124 3.11 -10.87 -1.13
N ILE A 125 2.23 -11.12 -2.10
CA ILE A 125 2.60 -11.69 -3.40
C ILE A 125 3.61 -10.78 -4.10
N TRP A 126 3.34 -9.47 -4.13
CA TRP A 126 4.21 -8.53 -4.83
C TRP A 126 5.56 -8.38 -4.14
N ALA A 127 5.59 -8.32 -2.80
CA ALA A 127 6.82 -8.27 -2.03
C ALA A 127 7.67 -9.53 -2.24
N ALA A 128 7.05 -10.71 -2.30
CA ALA A 128 7.72 -11.98 -2.53
C ALA A 128 8.23 -12.15 -3.98
N SER A 129 7.64 -11.44 -4.96
CA SER A 129 7.98 -11.64 -6.38
C SER A 129 9.46 -11.39 -6.70
N TRP A 130 10.10 -10.38 -6.10
CA TRP A 130 11.51 -10.08 -6.34
C TRP A 130 12.49 -11.12 -5.78
N PRO A 131 12.43 -11.51 -4.49
CA PRO A 131 13.30 -12.56 -3.97
C PRO A 131 13.07 -13.90 -4.69
N SER A 132 11.82 -14.24 -5.02
CA SER A 132 11.50 -15.43 -5.81
C SER A 132 12.13 -15.37 -7.21
N TYR A 133 12.04 -14.22 -7.89
CA TYR A 133 12.68 -14.01 -9.19
C TYR A 133 14.21 -14.15 -9.12
N GLN A 134 14.84 -13.57 -8.10
CA GLN A 134 16.28 -13.69 -7.90
C GLN A 134 16.72 -15.13 -7.62
N LEU A 135 15.94 -15.87 -6.82
CA LEU A 135 16.21 -17.26 -6.51
C LEU A 135 16.10 -18.13 -7.76
N TRP A 136 15.02 -17.96 -8.54
CA TRP A 136 14.82 -18.66 -9.81
C TRP A 136 16.00 -18.46 -10.75
N ARG A 137 16.40 -17.20 -10.99
CA ARG A 137 17.51 -16.87 -11.89
C ARG A 137 18.81 -17.55 -11.47
N ARG A 138 19.12 -17.55 -10.16
CA ARG A 138 20.32 -18.21 -9.63
C ARG A 138 20.30 -19.72 -9.83
N LEU A 139 19.15 -20.37 -9.75
CA LEU A 139 19.01 -21.82 -9.96
C LEU A 139 19.22 -22.18 -11.44
N THR A 140 18.64 -21.40 -12.36
CA THR A 140 18.79 -21.64 -13.80
C THR A 140 20.21 -21.36 -14.29
N ASP A 141 20.86 -20.30 -13.80
CA ASP A 141 22.22 -19.96 -14.22
C ASP A 141 23.22 -21.04 -13.80
N LYS A 142 23.07 -21.60 -12.60
CA LYS A 142 23.88 -22.74 -12.13
C LYS A 142 23.65 -24.01 -12.95
N ALA A 143 22.41 -24.30 -13.34
CA ALA A 143 22.08 -25.47 -14.14
C ALA A 143 22.70 -25.42 -15.55
N ILE A 144 22.84 -24.23 -16.13
CA ILE A 144 23.46 -24.03 -17.46
C ILE A 144 24.99 -24.18 -17.39
N VAL A 145 25.63 -23.69 -16.31
CA VAL A 145 27.10 -23.75 -16.14
C VAL A 145 27.57 -25.15 -15.76
N GLY A 146 26.78 -25.93 -15.01
CA GLY A 146 27.13 -27.31 -14.63
C GLY A 146 26.97 -28.36 -15.76
N ASN A 147 26.47 -27.96 -16.93
CA ASN A 147 26.23 -28.83 -18.08
C ASN A 147 27.21 -28.54 -19.26
N LYS A 148 28.28 -27.79 -18.98
CA LYS A 148 29.45 -27.60 -19.86
C LYS A 148 30.66 -28.28 -19.26
#